data_AF-A0A2P8WH09-F1
#
_entry.id   AF-A0A2P8WH09-F1
#
_cell.length_a   1.000
_cell.length_b   1.000
_cell.length_c   1.000
_cell.angle_alpha   90.00
_cell.angle_beta   90.00
_cell.angle_gamma   90.00
#
_symmetry.space_group_name_H-M   'P 1'
#
loop_
_entity.id
_entity.type
_entity.pdbx_description
1 polymer ?
#
loop_
_entity_poly.entity_id
_entity_poly.type
_entity_poly.pdbx_seq_one_letter_code
_entity_poly.pdbx_strand_id
1 'polypeptide(L)'
;MSYLHAARQAETGIKNSTLILITFATVFFPRLLSFFGAPSAINFAHFAVVLGFAGYVVAKAKPTPKQRQAAGQLAFAIGALLVCEFASALLNQAGLINVCISFMLLAEPFIFLLALTLVPLTAKSLEKVNKWVLIFATSNLGLALAQAVLLPIGLYPRPGGGTIEDNITGVFGGGGGSAGNYVSCTISFYIGLLLLQRFKGVPIWIRGAFLFASVAQIQISDSKQVFLALVGGWALLALTKVKNPRKLIIYSVLAISFLMFAYWAILNLDYGFLSAYRNWLTRDGLFGLEGKATLAKTAAFRTVPTYYSSILNWFFGLGPGHTVSRLGGWILRDYSSLLAPLGSTVSEVSQAVPRSVEDGWLLQESTVYSPSFTWAGIWGDLGFVGLGSYLFICLVVWKQFCVDDFCRFLLLSTAAFGLIITQMEEPGHVLTVAILIGLKWHERRLRNDEISRSYMLGKVTCNL
;
A
#
# COMPACT_ATOMS: atom_id res chain seq x y z
N MET A 1 16.72 -32.77 34.98
CA MET A 1 15.74 -33.64 34.32
C MET A 1 14.31 -33.07 34.25
N SER A 2 14.08 -31.75 34.36
CA SER A 2 12.72 -31.15 34.34
C SER A 2 12.33 -30.48 33.01
N TYR A 3 13.19 -30.51 31.97
CA TYR A 3 12.95 -29.79 30.70
C TYR A 3 12.41 -30.68 29.58
N LEU A 4 12.36 -32.00 29.76
CA LEU A 4 11.91 -32.94 28.72
C LEU A 4 10.40 -33.25 28.78
N HIS A 5 9.72 -32.90 29.87
CA HIS A 5 8.26 -33.11 29.99
C HIS A 5 7.40 -32.01 29.33
N ALA A 6 7.99 -30.91 28.86
CA ALA A 6 7.27 -29.85 28.15
C ALA A 6 7.07 -30.15 26.64
N ALA A 7 7.64 -31.26 26.12
CA ALA A 7 7.71 -31.52 24.67
C ALA A 7 6.55 -32.36 24.11
N ARG A 8 5.48 -32.64 24.88
CA ARG A 8 4.44 -33.58 24.45
C ARG A 8 3.01 -33.20 24.84
N GLN A 9 2.69 -31.92 24.92
CA GLN A 9 1.30 -31.52 24.67
C GLN A 9 1.11 -31.44 23.16
N ALA A 10 0.33 -32.37 22.61
CA ALA A 10 -0.16 -32.27 21.25
C ALA A 10 -0.85 -30.91 21.10
N GLU A 11 -0.26 -30.00 20.31
CA GLU A 11 -0.83 -28.69 20.02
C GLU A 11 -2.13 -28.89 19.23
N THR A 12 -3.26 -29.04 19.91
CA THR A 12 -4.61 -29.06 19.34
C THR A 12 -5.09 -27.67 18.89
N GLY A 13 -4.17 -26.70 18.77
CA GLY A 13 -4.45 -25.31 18.38
C GLY A 13 -4.02 -24.99 16.94
N ILE A 14 -4.68 -24.00 16.34
CA ILE A 14 -4.29 -23.47 15.03
C ILE A 14 -2.90 -22.85 15.12
N LYS A 15 -1.97 -23.30 14.27
CA LYS A 15 -0.59 -22.79 14.23
C LYS A 15 -0.57 -21.32 13.81
N ASN A 16 0.28 -20.51 14.45
CA ASN A 16 0.42 -19.08 14.14
C ASN A 16 0.72 -18.80 12.65
N SER A 17 1.53 -19.63 12.00
CA SER A 17 1.80 -19.50 10.56
C SER A 17 0.54 -19.66 9.71
N THR A 18 -0.39 -20.53 10.12
CA THR A 18 -1.68 -20.69 9.44
C THR A 18 -2.57 -19.47 9.65
N LEU A 19 -2.63 -18.91 10.87
CA LEU A 19 -3.41 -17.68 11.13
C LEU A 19 -2.91 -16.49 10.30
N ILE A 20 -1.59 -16.31 10.20
CA ILE A 20 -0.99 -15.26 9.37
C ILE A 20 -1.41 -15.43 7.91
N LEU A 21 -1.33 -16.66 7.37
CA LEU A 21 -1.66 -16.94 5.98
C LEU A 21 -3.16 -16.81 5.68
N ILE A 22 -4.03 -17.23 6.59
CA ILE A 22 -5.48 -17.03 6.47
C ILE A 22 -5.78 -15.53 6.45
N THR A 23 -5.23 -14.78 7.41
CA THR A 23 -5.41 -13.33 7.50
C THR A 23 -4.97 -12.65 6.20
N PHE A 24 -3.77 -12.96 5.70
CA PHE A 24 -3.29 -12.40 4.45
C PHE A 24 -4.15 -12.81 3.24
N ALA A 25 -4.59 -14.07 3.17
CA ALA A 25 -5.45 -14.56 2.09
C ALA A 25 -6.81 -13.84 2.04
N THR A 26 -7.38 -13.48 3.21
CA THR A 26 -8.66 -12.74 3.27
C THR A 26 -8.59 -11.33 2.68
N VAL A 27 -7.39 -10.77 2.55
CA VAL A 27 -7.13 -9.50 1.86
C VAL A 27 -6.73 -9.71 0.40
N PHE A 28 -6.01 -10.79 0.12
CA PHE A 28 -5.39 -11.01 -1.18
C PHE A 28 -6.37 -11.51 -2.25
N PHE A 29 -7.35 -12.34 -1.87
CA PHE A 29 -8.30 -12.97 -2.81
C PHE A 29 -9.77 -12.51 -2.78
N PRO A 30 -10.27 -11.66 -1.85
CA PRO A 30 -11.71 -11.43 -1.73
C PRO A 30 -12.31 -10.80 -2.99
N ARG A 31 -11.56 -9.93 -3.67
CA ARG A 31 -12.03 -9.30 -4.91
C ARG A 31 -12.17 -10.28 -6.05
N LEU A 32 -11.24 -11.23 -6.20
CA LEU A 32 -11.38 -12.33 -7.15
C LEU A 32 -12.65 -13.14 -6.88
N LEU A 33 -12.94 -13.44 -5.61
CA LEU A 33 -14.14 -14.16 -5.24
C LEU A 33 -15.40 -13.34 -5.58
N SER A 34 -15.42 -12.04 -5.25
CA SER A 34 -16.55 -11.17 -5.57
C SER A 34 -16.77 -11.02 -7.08
N PHE A 35 -15.68 -10.99 -7.85
CA PHE A 35 -15.71 -10.96 -9.31
C PHE A 35 -16.38 -12.21 -9.90
N PHE A 36 -16.19 -13.37 -9.27
CA PHE A 36 -16.86 -14.63 -9.64
C PHE A 36 -18.21 -14.83 -8.93
N GLY A 37 -18.82 -13.77 -8.38
CA GLY A 37 -20.19 -13.78 -7.87
C GLY A 37 -20.33 -13.97 -6.36
N ALA A 38 -19.23 -13.98 -5.59
CA ALA A 38 -19.35 -13.91 -4.13
C ALA A 38 -19.94 -12.55 -3.69
N PRO A 39 -20.70 -12.48 -2.58
CA PRO A 39 -21.26 -11.22 -2.10
C PRO A 39 -20.19 -10.17 -1.83
N SER A 40 -20.47 -8.92 -2.20
CA SER A 40 -19.53 -7.79 -2.07
C SER A 40 -19.07 -7.55 -0.62
N ALA A 41 -19.86 -7.97 0.37
CA ALA A 41 -19.49 -7.98 1.80
C ALA A 41 -18.20 -8.76 2.10
N ILE A 42 -17.83 -9.76 1.28
CA ILE A 42 -16.56 -10.50 1.45
C ILE A 42 -15.34 -9.59 1.35
N ASN A 43 -15.45 -8.47 0.62
CA ASN A 43 -14.39 -7.48 0.51
C ASN A 43 -14.10 -6.77 1.84
N PHE A 44 -14.95 -6.89 2.87
CA PHE A 44 -14.73 -6.34 4.22
C PHE A 44 -14.37 -7.39 5.26
N ALA A 45 -14.41 -8.69 4.91
CA ALA A 45 -14.16 -9.77 5.87
C ALA A 45 -12.77 -9.66 6.53
N HIS A 46 -11.79 -9.18 5.78
CA HIS A 46 -10.44 -8.97 6.26
C HIS A 46 -10.33 -8.09 7.51
N PHE A 47 -11.16 -7.04 7.63
CA PHE A 47 -11.13 -6.17 8.81
C PHE A 47 -11.38 -6.95 10.11
N ALA A 48 -12.39 -7.81 10.11
CA ALA A 48 -12.70 -8.65 11.26
C ALA A 48 -11.61 -9.70 11.51
N VAL A 49 -11.06 -10.29 10.46
CA VAL A 49 -10.01 -11.31 10.57
C VAL A 49 -8.70 -10.71 11.10
N VAL A 50 -8.28 -9.54 10.64
CA VAL A 50 -7.08 -8.84 11.13
C VAL A 50 -7.24 -8.45 12.60
N LEU A 51 -8.38 -7.86 12.98
CA LEU A 51 -8.66 -7.52 14.38
C LEU A 51 -8.71 -8.76 15.27
N GLY A 52 -9.38 -9.83 14.81
CA GLY A 52 -9.45 -11.10 15.53
C GLY A 52 -8.08 -11.75 15.71
N PHE A 53 -7.25 -11.75 14.67
CA PHE A 53 -5.87 -12.21 14.73
C PHE A 53 -5.04 -11.39 15.72
N ALA A 54 -5.10 -10.06 15.64
CA ALA A 54 -4.39 -9.18 16.55
C ALA A 54 -4.82 -9.38 18.01
N GLY A 55 -6.14 -9.45 18.27
CA GLY A 55 -6.69 -9.71 19.61
C GLY A 55 -6.25 -11.06 20.16
N TYR A 56 -6.31 -12.12 19.36
CA TYR A 56 -5.84 -13.45 19.74
C TYR A 56 -4.35 -13.44 20.13
N VAL A 57 -3.51 -12.81 19.29
CA VAL A 57 -2.07 -12.75 19.55
C VAL A 57 -1.76 -11.92 20.78
N VAL A 58 -2.39 -10.76 20.96
CA VAL A 58 -2.19 -9.92 22.16
C VAL A 58 -2.57 -10.68 23.43
N ALA A 59 -3.65 -11.47 23.40
CA ALA A 59 -4.12 -12.23 24.55
C ALA A 59 -3.25 -13.46 24.89
N LYS A 60 -2.64 -14.11 23.89
CA LYS A 60 -1.95 -15.40 24.06
C LYS A 60 -0.43 -15.34 23.95
N ALA A 61 0.12 -14.37 23.24
CA ALA A 61 1.56 -14.31 22.99
C ALA A 61 2.33 -13.94 24.26
N LYS A 62 3.54 -14.49 24.36
CA LYS A 62 4.53 -14.15 25.40
C LYS A 62 5.70 -13.43 24.74
N PRO A 63 5.56 -12.13 24.41
CA PRO A 63 6.60 -11.39 23.68
C PRO A 63 7.83 -11.16 24.57
N THR A 64 8.99 -11.11 23.93
CA THR A 64 10.22 -10.60 24.55
C THR A 64 10.08 -9.12 24.92
N PRO A 65 10.91 -8.57 25.83
CA PRO A 65 10.86 -7.15 26.20
C PRO A 65 10.99 -6.21 24.99
N LYS A 66 11.88 -6.53 24.03
CA LYS A 66 12.06 -5.75 22.80
C LYS A 66 10.81 -5.77 21.92
N GLN A 67 10.18 -6.94 21.76
CA GLN A 67 8.91 -7.07 21.03
C GLN A 67 7.81 -6.24 21.69
N ARG A 68 7.70 -6.31 23.02
CA ARG A 68 6.70 -5.56 23.78
C ARG A 68 6.90 -4.06 23.63
N GLN A 69 8.13 -3.57 23.65
CA GLN A 69 8.44 -2.16 23.44
C GLN A 69 8.04 -1.70 22.03
N ALA A 70 8.46 -2.43 20.98
CA ALA A 70 8.14 -2.09 19.60
C ALA A 70 6.61 -2.14 19.35
N ALA A 71 5.94 -3.19 19.83
CA ALA A 71 4.49 -3.32 19.73
C ALA A 71 3.76 -2.23 20.53
N GLY A 72 4.25 -1.85 21.72
CA GLY A 72 3.66 -0.79 22.53
C GLY A 72 3.77 0.59 21.87
N GLN A 73 4.92 0.91 21.26
CA GLN A 73 5.08 2.16 20.50
C GLN A 73 4.14 2.20 19.29
N LEU A 74 4.01 1.08 18.57
CA LEU A 74 3.10 0.99 17.42
C LEU A 74 1.63 1.07 17.86
N ALA A 75 1.25 0.38 18.95
CA ALA A 75 -0.09 0.44 19.53
C ALA A 75 -0.47 1.86 19.95
N PHE A 76 0.44 2.56 20.62
CA PHE A 76 0.24 3.96 21.01
C PHE A 76 0.02 4.86 19.79
N ALA A 77 0.84 4.71 18.75
CA ALA A 77 0.69 5.49 17.52
C ALA A 77 -0.64 5.20 16.80
N ILE A 78 -1.07 3.93 16.73
CA ILE A 78 -2.38 3.53 16.19
C ILE A 78 -3.52 4.14 17.03
N GLY A 79 -3.41 4.09 18.36
CA GLY A 79 -4.39 4.69 19.26
C GLY A 79 -4.50 6.21 19.09
N ALA A 80 -3.38 6.90 18.87
CA ALA A 80 -3.38 8.34 18.60
C ALA A 80 -4.15 8.69 17.31
N LEU A 81 -3.99 7.89 16.24
CA LEU A 81 -4.79 8.05 15.01
C LEU A 81 -6.28 7.84 15.28
N LEU A 82 -6.64 6.80 16.03
CA LEU A 82 -8.04 6.54 16.40
C LEU A 82 -8.67 7.71 17.17
N VAL A 83 -7.92 8.33 18.09
CA VAL A 83 -8.39 9.53 18.81
C VAL A 83 -8.61 10.70 17.84
N CYS A 84 -7.73 10.89 16.85
CA CYS A 84 -7.89 11.93 15.84
C CYS A 84 -9.13 11.70 14.97
N GLU A 85 -9.39 10.46 14.56
CA GLU A 85 -10.58 10.03 13.82
C GLU A 85 -11.87 10.34 14.60
N PHE A 86 -11.93 9.99 15.89
CA PHE A 86 -13.09 10.33 16.74
C PHE A 86 -13.25 11.83 16.94
N ALA A 87 -12.16 12.57 17.17
CA ALA A 87 -12.22 14.02 17.32
C ALA A 87 -12.74 14.70 16.05
N SER A 88 -12.24 14.27 14.89
CA SER A 88 -12.72 14.72 13.58
C SER A 88 -14.20 14.39 13.36
N ALA A 89 -14.60 13.16 13.65
CA ALA A 89 -15.98 12.72 13.46
C ALA A 89 -16.96 13.47 14.37
N LEU A 90 -16.61 13.69 15.64
CA LEU A 90 -17.44 14.44 16.58
C LEU A 90 -17.58 15.91 16.15
N LEU A 91 -16.49 16.54 15.72
CA LEU A 91 -16.51 17.94 15.25
C LEU A 91 -17.40 18.11 14.02
N ASN A 92 -17.44 17.11 13.13
CA ASN A 92 -18.09 17.20 11.82
C ASN A 92 -19.33 16.32 11.66
N GLN A 93 -19.83 15.76 12.77
CA GLN A 93 -21.00 14.87 12.80
C GLN A 93 -20.89 13.69 11.82
N ALA A 94 -19.69 13.15 11.62
CA ALA A 94 -19.50 11.95 10.81
C ALA A 94 -20.01 10.72 11.56
N GLY A 95 -20.63 9.79 10.84
CA GLY A 95 -21.16 8.56 11.41
C GLY A 95 -20.08 7.68 12.04
N LEU A 96 -20.46 6.87 13.04
CA LEU A 96 -19.53 5.92 13.67
C LEU A 96 -18.96 4.91 12.67
N ILE A 97 -19.76 4.52 11.66
CA ILE A 97 -19.30 3.63 10.59
C ILE A 97 -18.19 4.27 9.76
N ASN A 98 -18.24 5.58 9.56
CA ASN A 98 -17.17 6.29 8.87
C ASN A 98 -15.85 6.16 9.65
N VAL A 99 -15.88 6.42 10.96
CA VAL A 99 -14.71 6.26 11.85
C VAL A 99 -14.17 4.83 11.77
N CYS A 100 -15.03 3.82 11.92
CA CYS A 100 -14.62 2.42 11.91
C CYS A 100 -13.95 2.03 10.59
N ILE A 101 -14.54 2.39 9.44
CA ILE A 101 -14.01 1.99 8.13
C ILE A 101 -12.77 2.80 7.78
N SER A 102 -12.77 4.12 8.01
CA SER A 102 -11.60 4.98 7.77
C SER A 102 -10.41 4.52 8.61
N PHE A 103 -10.65 4.27 9.90
CA PHE A 103 -9.63 3.73 10.78
C PHE A 103 -9.10 2.39 10.26
N MET A 104 -9.95 1.47 9.81
CA MET A 104 -9.48 0.20 9.27
C MET A 104 -8.69 0.39 7.96
N LEU A 105 -9.13 1.23 7.03
CA LEU A 105 -8.39 1.50 5.79
C LEU A 105 -6.99 2.06 6.04
N LEU A 106 -6.81 2.87 7.08
CA LEU A 106 -5.52 3.49 7.42
C LEU A 106 -4.67 2.65 8.39
N ALA A 107 -5.29 2.01 9.39
CA ALA A 107 -4.61 1.38 10.51
C ALA A 107 -4.42 -0.14 10.35
N GLU A 108 -5.23 -0.82 9.54
CA GLU A 108 -5.16 -2.27 9.36
C GLU A 108 -3.76 -2.84 9.07
N PRO A 109 -2.95 -2.31 8.12
CA PRO A 109 -1.60 -2.83 7.89
C PRO A 109 -0.71 -2.74 9.13
N PHE A 110 -0.91 -1.73 9.96
CA PHE A 110 -0.15 -1.51 11.18
C PHE A 110 -0.63 -2.41 12.33
N ILE A 111 -1.94 -2.65 12.44
CA ILE A 111 -2.51 -3.65 13.37
C ILE A 111 -2.00 -5.05 13.01
N PHE A 112 -1.97 -5.37 11.71
CA PHE A 112 -1.43 -6.65 11.24
C PHE A 112 0.08 -6.77 11.53
N LEU A 113 0.86 -5.71 11.30
CA LEU A 113 2.29 -5.68 11.64
C LEU A 113 2.53 -5.81 13.15
N LEU A 114 1.71 -5.17 13.98
CA LEU A 114 1.73 -5.31 15.43
C LEU A 114 1.51 -6.77 15.84
N ALA A 115 0.48 -7.42 15.28
CA ALA A 115 0.21 -8.83 15.53
C ALA A 115 1.39 -9.71 15.10
N LEU A 116 1.91 -9.51 13.88
CA LEU A 116 3.09 -10.22 13.38
C LEU A 116 4.28 -10.11 14.33
N THR A 117 4.52 -8.93 14.89
CA THR A 117 5.65 -8.66 15.79
C THR A 117 5.55 -9.45 17.09
N LEU A 118 4.34 -9.59 17.62
CA LEU A 118 4.06 -10.30 18.87
C LEU A 118 4.07 -11.84 18.68
N VAL A 119 3.79 -12.33 17.48
CA VAL A 119 3.80 -13.78 17.20
C VAL A 119 5.22 -14.36 17.32
N PRO A 120 5.44 -15.42 18.12
CA PRO A 120 6.68 -16.17 18.08
C PRO A 120 6.72 -17.07 16.83
N LEU A 121 7.56 -16.72 15.85
CA LEU A 121 7.83 -17.56 14.68
C LEU A 121 9.14 -18.33 14.83
N THR A 122 9.08 -19.63 14.56
CA THR A 122 10.25 -20.48 14.33
C THR A 122 10.74 -20.35 12.90
N ALA A 123 12.01 -20.69 12.63
CA ALA A 123 12.58 -20.64 11.27
C ALA A 123 11.73 -21.42 10.24
N LYS A 124 11.28 -22.63 10.59
CA LYS A 124 10.41 -23.46 9.75
C LYS A 124 9.04 -22.80 9.47
N SER A 125 8.45 -22.16 10.47
CA SER A 125 7.17 -21.45 10.30
C SER A 125 7.33 -20.22 9.42
N LEU A 126 8.43 -19.49 9.60
CA LEU A 126 8.78 -18.32 8.80
C LEU A 126 9.04 -18.70 7.33
N GLU A 127 9.76 -19.80 7.09
CA GLU A 127 9.97 -20.34 5.74
C GLU A 127 8.64 -20.73 5.08
N LYS A 128 7.75 -21.40 5.83
CA LYS A 128 6.39 -21.73 5.36
C LYS A 128 5.64 -20.47 4.94
N VAL A 129 5.62 -19.42 5.77
CA VAL A 129 4.91 -18.17 5.42
C VAL A 129 5.53 -17.53 4.19
N ASN A 130 6.86 -17.42 4.11
CA ASN A 130 7.55 -16.89 2.93
C ASN A 130 7.19 -17.65 1.65
N LYS A 131 7.18 -18.99 1.70
CA LYS A 131 6.82 -19.83 0.56
C LYS A 131 5.39 -19.55 0.08
N TRP A 132 4.43 -19.45 1.00
CA TRP A 132 3.03 -19.20 0.63
C TRP A 132 2.78 -17.78 0.13
N VAL A 133 3.42 -16.76 0.71
CA VAL A 133 3.39 -15.38 0.19
C VAL A 133 3.93 -15.34 -1.25
N LEU A 134 5.01 -16.07 -1.53
CA LEU A 134 5.55 -16.20 -2.88
C LEU A 134 4.60 -16.93 -3.84
N ILE A 135 3.91 -17.98 -3.38
CA ILE A 135 2.89 -18.69 -4.17
C ILE A 135 1.74 -17.74 -4.51
N PHE A 136 1.22 -16.98 -3.54
CA PHE A 136 0.13 -16.02 -3.78
C PHE A 136 0.54 -14.95 -4.79
N ALA A 137 1.72 -14.35 -4.64
CA ALA A 137 2.23 -13.37 -5.59
C ALA A 137 2.48 -13.95 -6.99
N THR A 138 3.03 -15.17 -7.08
CA THR A 138 3.21 -15.86 -8.36
C THR A 138 1.85 -16.15 -9.02
N SER A 139 0.83 -16.54 -8.24
CA SER A 139 -0.53 -16.75 -8.77
C SER A 139 -1.15 -15.44 -9.28
N ASN A 140 -0.88 -14.31 -8.62
CA ASN A 140 -1.30 -12.99 -9.08
C ASN A 140 -0.68 -12.62 -10.43
N LEU A 141 0.65 -12.74 -10.56
CA LEU A 141 1.33 -12.47 -11.82
C LEU A 141 0.86 -13.42 -12.93
N GLY A 142 0.77 -14.72 -12.63
CA GLY A 142 0.30 -15.73 -13.58
C GLY A 142 -1.13 -15.44 -14.07
N LEU A 143 -2.04 -15.09 -13.17
CA LEU A 143 -3.41 -14.72 -13.53
C LEU A 143 -3.46 -13.41 -14.33
N ALA A 144 -2.64 -12.40 -14.00
CA ALA A 144 -2.58 -11.16 -14.78
C ALA A 144 -2.08 -11.41 -16.21
N LEU A 145 -1.04 -12.23 -16.39
CA LEU A 145 -0.57 -12.62 -17.72
C LEU A 145 -1.60 -13.46 -18.48
N ALA A 146 -2.33 -14.33 -17.80
CA ALA A 146 -3.44 -15.06 -18.40
C ALA A 146 -4.58 -14.11 -18.83
N GLN A 147 -4.97 -13.16 -17.97
CA GLN A 147 -5.98 -12.13 -18.30
C GLN A 147 -5.59 -11.32 -19.53
N ALA A 148 -4.30 -10.96 -19.68
CA ALA A 148 -3.81 -10.25 -20.86
C ALA A 148 -4.07 -10.97 -22.19
N VAL A 149 -4.17 -12.30 -22.17
CA VAL A 149 -4.49 -13.11 -23.35
C VAL A 149 -5.99 -13.43 -23.42
N LEU A 150 -6.59 -13.79 -22.29
CA LEU A 150 -7.96 -14.32 -22.23
C LEU A 150 -9.04 -13.22 -22.34
N LEU A 151 -8.76 -11.99 -21.88
CA LEU A 151 -9.71 -10.86 -21.99
C LEU A 151 -9.93 -10.44 -23.45
N PRO A 152 -8.89 -10.18 -24.28
CA PRO A 152 -9.07 -9.79 -25.68
C PRO A 152 -9.84 -10.82 -26.52
N ILE A 153 -9.69 -12.12 -26.24
CA ILE A 153 -10.37 -13.20 -26.96
C ILE A 153 -11.74 -13.56 -26.37
N GLY A 154 -12.19 -12.86 -25.33
CA GLY A 154 -13.52 -13.05 -24.73
C GLY A 154 -13.70 -14.31 -23.89
N LEU A 155 -12.62 -15.00 -23.50
CA LEU A 155 -12.69 -16.19 -22.63
C LEU A 155 -12.67 -15.87 -21.14
N TYR A 156 -12.18 -14.69 -20.77
CA TYR A 156 -12.27 -14.18 -19.40
C TYR A 156 -13.40 -13.15 -19.31
N PRO A 157 -14.28 -13.20 -18.29
CA PRO A 157 -15.36 -12.24 -18.16
C PRO A 157 -14.82 -10.81 -18.14
N ARG A 158 -15.35 -9.93 -18.99
CA ARG A 158 -15.00 -8.51 -18.94
C ARG A 158 -15.92 -7.81 -17.94
N PRO A 159 -15.39 -7.29 -16.83
CA PRO A 159 -16.22 -6.50 -15.92
C PRO A 159 -16.57 -5.15 -16.55
N GLY A 160 -17.64 -4.52 -16.07
CA GLY A 160 -18.10 -3.23 -16.60
C GLY A 160 -17.08 -2.11 -16.35
N GLY A 161 -16.93 -1.21 -17.32
CA GLY A 161 -16.07 -0.03 -17.25
C GLY A 161 -14.62 -0.26 -17.68
N GLY A 162 -13.93 0.84 -18.02
CA GLY A 162 -12.50 0.88 -18.33
C GLY A 162 -12.08 0.18 -19.63
N THR A 163 -10.79 0.29 -19.92
CA THR A 163 -10.15 -0.38 -21.06
C THR A 163 -9.94 -1.88 -20.79
N ILE A 164 -9.50 -2.64 -21.80
CA ILE A 164 -9.17 -4.06 -21.58
C ILE A 164 -7.96 -4.16 -20.63
N GLU A 165 -7.03 -3.23 -20.80
CA GLU A 165 -5.79 -3.09 -20.06
C GLU A 165 -6.03 -2.80 -18.57
N ASP A 166 -7.00 -1.91 -18.26
CA ASP A 166 -7.41 -1.61 -16.88
C ASP A 166 -7.93 -2.84 -16.12
N ASN A 167 -8.50 -3.80 -16.87
CA ASN A 167 -9.09 -5.01 -16.32
C ASN A 167 -8.08 -6.15 -16.12
N ILE A 168 -6.80 -5.95 -16.46
CA ILE A 168 -5.71 -6.88 -16.18
C ILE A 168 -5.23 -6.66 -14.73
N THR A 169 -5.95 -7.27 -13.80
CA THR A 169 -5.87 -6.99 -12.34
C THR A 169 -5.29 -8.14 -11.52
N GLY A 170 -4.91 -9.26 -12.14
CA GLY A 170 -4.53 -10.48 -11.44
C GLY A 170 -5.63 -10.94 -10.48
N VAL A 171 -5.27 -11.21 -9.22
CA VAL A 171 -6.25 -11.65 -8.19
C VAL A 171 -7.04 -10.50 -7.59
N PHE A 172 -6.70 -9.25 -7.89
CA PHE A 172 -7.32 -8.10 -7.25
C PHE A 172 -8.63 -7.68 -7.92
N GLY A 173 -8.98 -8.28 -9.07
CA GLY A 173 -10.29 -8.16 -9.72
C GLY A 173 -10.85 -6.74 -9.86
N GLY A 174 -12.11 -6.67 -10.27
CA GLY A 174 -12.89 -5.43 -10.31
C GLY A 174 -13.16 -4.90 -11.71
N GLY A 175 -14.21 -4.10 -11.84
CA GLY A 175 -14.55 -3.35 -13.05
C GLY A 175 -13.68 -2.12 -13.24
N GLY A 176 -13.71 -1.57 -14.46
CA GLY A 176 -12.85 -0.44 -14.80
C GLY A 176 -13.09 0.75 -13.89
N GLY A 177 -12.00 1.27 -13.34
CA GLY A 177 -11.98 2.21 -12.23
C GLY A 177 -11.48 1.61 -10.91
N SER A 178 -11.38 0.28 -10.80
CA SER A 178 -10.69 -0.39 -9.69
C SER A 178 -9.17 -0.17 -9.79
N ALA A 179 -8.52 0.24 -8.70
CA ALA A 179 -7.06 0.30 -8.59
C ALA A 179 -6.37 -1.10 -8.61
N GLY A 180 -7.10 -2.16 -8.98
CA GLY A 180 -6.65 -3.55 -8.91
C GLY A 180 -5.42 -3.85 -9.76
N ASN A 181 -5.33 -3.29 -10.97
CA ASN A 181 -4.17 -3.42 -11.84
C ASN A 181 -2.91 -2.81 -11.20
N TYR A 182 -3.03 -1.63 -10.58
CA TYR A 182 -1.92 -0.97 -9.89
C TYR A 182 -1.42 -1.80 -8.71
N VAL A 183 -2.34 -2.34 -7.90
CA VAL A 183 -2.01 -3.23 -6.77
C VAL A 183 -1.30 -4.48 -7.25
N SER A 184 -1.89 -5.14 -8.26
CA SER A 184 -1.36 -6.37 -8.83
C SER A 184 0.08 -6.19 -9.33
N CYS A 185 0.30 -5.18 -10.17
CA CYS A 185 1.62 -4.87 -10.73
C CYS A 185 2.65 -4.54 -9.64
N THR A 186 2.25 -3.74 -8.65
CA THR A 186 3.13 -3.33 -7.55
C THR A 186 3.60 -4.54 -6.74
N ILE A 187 2.68 -5.47 -6.44
CA ILE A 187 3.00 -6.70 -5.70
C ILE A 187 3.92 -7.60 -6.52
N SER A 188 3.62 -7.83 -7.79
CA SER A 188 4.47 -8.59 -8.69
C SER A 188 5.89 -8.02 -8.73
N PHE A 189 6.03 -6.69 -8.81
CA PHE A 189 7.32 -6.02 -8.83
C PHE A 189 8.09 -6.16 -7.51
N TYR A 190 7.44 -5.91 -6.37
CA TYR A 190 8.06 -6.08 -5.05
C TYR A 190 8.56 -7.50 -4.82
N ILE A 191 7.81 -8.51 -5.27
CA ILE A 191 8.18 -9.90 -5.13
C ILE A 191 9.28 -10.29 -6.12
N GLY A 192 9.28 -9.73 -7.34
CA GLY A 192 10.40 -9.85 -8.28
C GLY A 192 11.71 -9.33 -7.68
N LEU A 193 11.68 -8.15 -7.04
CA LEU A 193 12.84 -7.62 -6.31
C LEU A 193 13.25 -8.51 -5.14
N LEU A 194 12.29 -8.99 -4.36
CA LEU A 194 12.56 -9.90 -3.23
C LEU A 194 13.24 -11.19 -3.71
N LEU A 195 12.74 -11.80 -4.80
CA LEU A 195 13.32 -12.99 -5.43
C LEU A 195 14.77 -12.72 -5.85
N LEU A 196 15.01 -11.62 -6.55
CA LEU A 196 16.34 -11.25 -7.04
C LEU A 196 17.35 -11.08 -5.89
N GLN A 197 16.93 -10.39 -4.83
CA GLN A 197 17.78 -10.07 -3.68
C GLN A 197 18.03 -11.28 -2.79
N ARG A 198 16.99 -12.06 -2.47
CA ARG A 198 17.04 -13.03 -1.36
C ARG A 198 17.21 -14.47 -1.79
N PHE A 199 16.48 -14.92 -2.80
CA PHE A 199 16.35 -16.35 -3.11
C PHE A 199 17.50 -16.83 -4.01
N LYS A 200 18.74 -16.75 -3.50
CA LYS A 200 19.95 -17.07 -4.27
C LYS A 200 20.03 -18.54 -4.72
N GLY A 201 19.30 -19.44 -4.07
CA GLY A 201 19.16 -20.85 -4.51
C GLY A 201 18.29 -21.04 -5.76
N VAL A 202 17.51 -20.02 -6.16
CA VAL A 202 16.79 -20.03 -7.44
C VAL A 202 17.74 -19.53 -8.54
N PRO A 203 17.82 -20.19 -9.70
CA PRO A 203 18.62 -19.74 -10.83
C PRO A 203 18.37 -18.26 -11.17
N ILE A 204 19.44 -17.53 -11.52
CA ILE A 204 19.34 -16.08 -11.80
C ILE A 204 18.39 -15.78 -12.96
N TRP A 205 18.30 -16.66 -13.96
CA TRP A 205 17.41 -16.50 -15.10
C TRP A 205 15.92 -16.57 -14.69
N ILE A 206 15.53 -17.43 -13.74
CA ILE A 206 14.16 -17.48 -13.22
C ILE A 206 13.84 -16.20 -12.44
N ARG A 207 14.77 -15.74 -11.61
CA ARG A 207 14.63 -14.49 -10.85
C ARG A 207 14.51 -13.28 -11.77
N GLY A 208 15.35 -13.22 -12.80
CA GLY A 208 15.33 -12.19 -13.83
C GLY A 208 14.04 -12.24 -14.66
N ALA A 209 13.60 -13.43 -15.07
CA ALA A 209 12.36 -13.63 -15.83
C ALA A 209 11.13 -13.18 -15.03
N PHE A 210 11.06 -13.46 -13.72
CA PHE A 210 9.96 -12.98 -12.88
C PHE A 210 9.94 -11.45 -12.79
N LEU A 211 11.09 -10.82 -12.57
CA LEU A 211 11.17 -9.36 -12.53
C LEU A 211 10.81 -8.76 -13.89
N PHE A 212 11.32 -9.32 -14.99
CA PHE A 212 10.97 -8.89 -16.34
C PHE A 212 9.47 -9.04 -16.61
N ALA A 213 8.86 -10.18 -16.25
CA ALA A 213 7.43 -10.39 -16.38
C ALA A 213 6.61 -9.40 -15.54
N SER A 214 7.07 -9.02 -14.35
CA SER A 214 6.41 -7.99 -13.54
C SER A 214 6.48 -6.59 -14.17
N VAL A 215 7.60 -6.26 -14.85
CA VAL A 215 7.72 -5.00 -15.60
C VAL A 215 6.85 -5.05 -16.86
N ALA A 216 6.80 -6.19 -17.56
CA ALA A 216 5.91 -6.39 -18.68
C ALA A 216 4.43 -6.25 -18.25
N GLN A 217 4.05 -6.78 -17.08
CA GLN A 217 2.71 -6.62 -16.53
C GLN A 217 2.32 -5.14 -16.35
N ILE A 218 3.25 -4.29 -15.87
CA ILE A 218 3.01 -2.84 -15.73
C ILE A 218 2.64 -2.23 -17.10
N GLN A 219 3.37 -2.60 -18.15
CA GLN A 219 3.10 -2.09 -19.50
C GLN A 219 1.79 -2.62 -20.08
N ILE A 220 1.53 -3.93 -19.91
CA ILE A 220 0.37 -4.62 -20.46
C ILE A 220 -0.94 -4.13 -19.83
N SER A 221 -0.93 -3.82 -18.53
CA SER A 221 -2.10 -3.35 -17.76
C SER A 221 -2.24 -1.82 -17.70
N ASP A 222 -1.54 -1.12 -18.59
CA ASP A 222 -1.43 0.34 -18.66
C ASP A 222 -1.20 1.06 -17.30
N SER A 223 -0.40 0.44 -16.43
CA SER A 223 -0.20 0.87 -15.05
C SER A 223 1.02 1.78 -14.87
N LYS A 224 1.28 2.70 -15.81
CA LYS A 224 2.55 3.48 -15.88
C LYS A 224 2.88 4.26 -14.60
N GLN A 225 1.87 4.71 -13.85
CA GLN A 225 2.00 5.37 -12.55
C GLN A 225 2.64 4.49 -11.47
N VAL A 226 2.56 3.16 -11.58
CA VAL A 226 3.31 2.23 -10.73
C VAL A 226 4.80 2.49 -10.90
N PHE A 227 5.28 2.65 -12.14
CA PHE A 227 6.68 2.97 -12.39
C PHE A 227 7.07 4.32 -11.77
N LEU A 228 6.24 5.35 -11.90
CA LEU A 228 6.48 6.66 -11.31
C LEU A 228 6.62 6.58 -9.78
N ALA A 229 5.72 5.88 -9.09
CA ALA A 229 5.79 5.70 -7.64
C ALA A 229 7.01 4.88 -7.21
N LEU A 230 7.37 3.83 -7.95
CA LEU A 230 8.57 3.02 -7.67
C LEU A 230 9.85 3.83 -7.83
N VAL A 231 9.97 4.63 -8.90
CA VAL A 231 11.09 5.55 -9.11
C VAL A 231 11.14 6.61 -8.00
N GLY A 232 9.99 7.18 -7.63
CA GLY A 232 9.87 8.10 -6.49
C GLY A 232 10.36 7.48 -5.18
N GLY A 233 9.96 6.25 -4.89
CA GLY A 233 10.43 5.50 -3.72
C GLY A 233 11.94 5.25 -3.72
N TRP A 234 12.52 4.92 -4.88
CA TRP A 234 13.98 4.77 -5.04
C TRP A 234 14.72 6.10 -4.84
N ALA A 235 14.20 7.19 -5.42
CA ALA A 235 14.77 8.53 -5.26
C ALA A 235 14.75 8.93 -3.78
N LEU A 236 13.61 8.81 -3.10
CA LEU A 236 13.50 9.06 -1.66
C LEU A 236 14.47 8.19 -0.86
N LEU A 237 14.59 6.89 -1.19
CA LEU A 237 15.54 6.01 -0.52
C LEU A 237 16.98 6.50 -0.71
N ALA A 238 17.36 6.87 -1.93
CA ALA A 238 18.67 7.42 -2.22
C ALA A 238 18.94 8.69 -1.40
N LEU A 239 17.96 9.59 -1.29
CA LEU A 239 18.04 10.79 -0.44
C LEU A 239 18.33 10.44 1.03
N THR A 240 17.70 9.40 1.58
CA THR A 240 17.97 8.97 2.97
C THR A 240 19.40 8.45 3.20
N LYS A 241 20.13 8.14 2.13
CA LYS A 241 21.50 7.59 2.19
C LYS A 241 22.58 8.62 1.89
N VAL A 242 22.21 9.82 1.45
CA VAL A 242 23.21 10.82 1.11
C VAL A 242 23.84 11.38 2.40
N LYS A 243 25.03 10.87 2.73
CA LYS A 243 25.85 11.41 3.83
C LYS A 243 26.56 12.70 3.46
N ASN A 244 26.79 12.93 2.17
CA ASN A 244 27.56 14.07 1.67
C ASN A 244 26.64 14.98 0.83
N PRO A 245 26.23 16.15 1.35
CA PRO A 245 25.31 17.05 0.66
C PRO A 245 25.86 17.52 -0.70
N ARG A 246 27.20 17.58 -0.88
CA ARG A 246 27.81 17.89 -2.17
C ARG A 246 27.45 16.86 -3.24
N LYS A 247 27.44 15.57 -2.90
CA LYS A 247 27.05 14.50 -3.85
C LYS A 247 25.58 14.59 -4.21
N LEU A 248 24.71 14.93 -3.25
CA LEU A 248 23.30 15.18 -3.53
C LEU A 248 23.15 16.29 -4.57
N ILE A 249 23.78 17.44 -4.34
CA ILE A 249 23.73 18.57 -5.27
C ILE A 249 24.22 18.16 -6.66
N ILE A 250 25.34 17.44 -6.76
CA ILE A 250 25.86 16.95 -8.05
C ILE A 250 24.83 16.03 -8.75
N TYR A 251 24.26 15.04 -8.05
CA TYR A 251 23.28 14.14 -8.65
C TYR A 251 21.99 14.85 -9.03
N SER A 252 21.54 15.81 -8.23
CA SER A 252 20.38 16.66 -8.54
C SER A 252 20.64 17.52 -9.78
N VAL A 253 21.81 18.15 -9.90
CA VAL A 253 22.19 18.92 -11.09
C VAL A 253 22.24 18.02 -12.31
N LEU A 254 22.88 16.85 -12.24
CA LEU A 254 22.93 15.90 -13.36
C LEU A 254 21.53 15.42 -13.76
N ALA A 255 20.66 15.11 -12.80
CA ALA A 255 19.29 14.69 -13.06
C ALA A 255 18.47 15.82 -13.71
N ILE A 256 18.57 17.06 -13.20
CA ILE A 256 17.89 18.22 -13.78
C ILE A 256 18.40 18.48 -15.19
N SER A 257 19.72 18.48 -15.41
CA SER A 257 20.30 18.64 -16.75
C SER A 257 19.83 17.56 -17.73
N PHE A 258 19.75 16.30 -17.27
CA PHE A 258 19.20 15.22 -18.08
C PHE A 258 17.71 15.43 -18.42
N LEU A 259 16.89 15.83 -17.44
CA LEU A 259 15.47 16.11 -17.66
C LEU A 259 15.27 17.29 -18.61
N MET A 260 16.07 18.35 -18.47
CA MET A 260 16.06 19.49 -19.40
C MET A 260 16.46 19.07 -20.82
N PHE A 261 17.49 18.23 -20.95
CA PHE A 261 17.89 17.68 -22.25
C PHE A 261 16.80 16.78 -22.85
N ALA A 262 16.17 15.91 -22.05
CA ALA A 262 15.08 15.05 -22.50
C ALA A 262 13.86 15.88 -22.92
N TYR A 263 13.50 16.91 -22.14
CA TYR A 263 12.44 17.85 -22.48
C TYR A 263 12.73 18.58 -23.80
N TRP A 264 13.95 19.11 -23.96
CA TRP A 264 14.41 19.72 -25.21
C TRP A 264 14.33 18.71 -26.37
N ALA A 265 14.79 17.47 -26.17
CA ALA A 265 14.76 16.43 -27.18
C ALA A 265 13.33 16.09 -27.64
N ILE A 266 12.37 15.96 -26.72
CA ILE A 266 10.96 15.71 -27.05
C ILE A 266 10.38 16.82 -27.93
N LEU A 267 10.71 18.08 -27.61
CA LEU A 267 10.19 19.24 -28.34
C LEU A 267 10.88 19.48 -29.69
N ASN A 268 12.16 19.14 -29.83
CA ASN A 268 12.95 19.53 -31.00
C ASN A 268 13.30 18.38 -31.95
N LEU A 269 13.29 17.12 -31.51
CA LEU A 269 13.70 15.97 -32.34
C LEU A 269 12.48 15.22 -32.88
N ASP A 270 12.32 15.18 -34.21
CA ASP A 270 11.16 14.55 -34.86
C ASP A 270 11.27 13.02 -34.99
N TYR A 271 11.42 12.33 -33.87
CA TYR A 271 11.41 10.87 -33.81
C TYR A 271 10.03 10.33 -33.44
N GLY A 272 9.54 9.32 -34.17
CA GLY A 272 8.21 8.75 -33.98
C GLY A 272 7.91 8.27 -32.55
N PHE A 273 8.91 7.73 -31.84
CA PHE A 273 8.72 7.28 -30.44
C PHE A 273 8.55 8.45 -29.44
N LEU A 274 8.96 9.67 -29.80
CA LEU A 274 8.77 10.87 -28.99
C LEU A 274 7.39 11.50 -29.18
N SER A 275 6.65 11.11 -30.23
CA SER A 275 5.35 11.70 -30.58
C SER A 275 4.33 11.65 -29.44
N ALA A 276 4.24 10.53 -28.73
CA ALA A 276 3.33 10.37 -27.61
C ALA A 276 3.66 11.36 -26.47
N TYR A 277 4.94 11.51 -26.14
CA TYR A 277 5.40 12.46 -25.12
C TYR A 277 5.20 13.91 -25.56
N ARG A 278 5.48 14.20 -26.84
CA ARG A 278 5.26 15.53 -27.42
C ARG A 278 3.79 15.91 -27.33
N ASN A 279 2.86 15.03 -27.72
CA ASN A 279 1.42 15.26 -27.63
C ASN A 279 1.01 15.69 -26.21
N TRP A 280 1.54 15.04 -25.17
CA TRP A 280 1.28 15.48 -23.80
C TRP A 280 1.88 16.86 -23.48
N LEU A 281 3.15 17.09 -23.82
CA LEU A 281 3.86 18.33 -23.48
C LEU A 281 3.40 19.57 -24.28
N THR A 282 2.90 19.40 -25.50
CA THR A 282 2.48 20.50 -26.39
C THR A 282 0.99 20.81 -26.29
N ARG A 283 0.23 20.13 -25.42
CA ARG A 283 -1.19 20.45 -25.19
C ARG A 283 -1.31 21.80 -24.48
N ASP A 284 -1.83 22.79 -25.19
CA ASP A 284 -2.02 24.14 -24.65
C ASP A 284 -2.89 24.16 -23.39
N GLY A 285 -2.43 24.90 -22.39
CA GLY A 285 -3.14 25.08 -21.11
C GLY A 285 -3.22 23.81 -20.24
N LEU A 286 -2.49 22.75 -20.57
CA LEU A 286 -2.49 21.52 -19.75
C LEU A 286 -1.62 21.68 -18.50
N PHE A 287 -0.38 22.16 -18.67
CA PHE A 287 0.59 22.38 -17.61
C PHE A 287 0.74 23.87 -17.26
N GLY A 288 1.30 24.16 -16.08
CA GLY A 288 1.41 25.52 -15.52
C GLY A 288 0.59 25.67 -14.24
N LEU A 289 0.71 26.80 -13.53
CA LEU A 289 -0.02 27.03 -12.27
C LEU A 289 -1.54 27.02 -12.48
N GLU A 290 -2.00 27.63 -13.57
CA GLU A 290 -3.41 27.62 -14.00
C GLU A 290 -3.71 26.52 -15.04
N GLY A 291 -2.78 25.58 -15.24
CA GLY A 291 -2.95 24.49 -16.19
C GLY A 291 -4.02 23.50 -15.72
N LYS A 292 -4.80 22.95 -16.65
CA LYS A 292 -5.87 21.99 -16.36
C LYS A 292 -5.40 20.83 -15.48
N ALA A 293 -4.18 20.32 -15.68
CA ALA A 293 -3.61 19.23 -14.89
C ALA A 293 -3.31 19.63 -13.44
N THR A 294 -2.74 20.81 -13.23
CA THR A 294 -2.45 21.35 -11.90
C THR A 294 -3.75 21.62 -11.15
N LEU A 295 -4.71 22.27 -11.80
CA LEU A 295 -6.01 22.58 -11.23
C LEU A 295 -6.77 21.29 -10.87
N ALA A 296 -6.77 20.28 -11.74
CA ALA A 296 -7.35 18.98 -11.46
C ALA A 296 -6.68 18.32 -10.25
N LYS A 297 -5.34 18.17 -10.26
CA LYS A 297 -4.62 17.48 -9.18
C LYS A 297 -4.78 18.16 -7.82
N THR A 298 -4.81 19.49 -7.81
CA THR A 298 -4.89 20.30 -6.58
C THR A 298 -6.33 20.66 -6.19
N ALA A 299 -7.35 20.15 -6.90
CA ALA A 299 -8.74 20.51 -6.64
C ALA A 299 -9.14 20.26 -5.17
N ALA A 300 -8.72 19.15 -4.59
CA ALA A 300 -9.00 18.83 -3.18
C ALA A 300 -8.55 19.94 -2.21
N PHE A 301 -7.35 20.51 -2.41
CA PHE A 301 -6.82 21.58 -1.54
C PHE A 301 -7.53 22.91 -1.70
N ARG A 302 -8.27 23.10 -2.80
CA ARG A 302 -9.05 24.31 -3.06
C ARG A 302 -10.49 24.13 -2.60
N THR A 303 -11.07 22.95 -2.80
CA THR A 303 -12.46 22.65 -2.45
C THR A 303 -12.63 22.37 -0.97
N VAL A 304 -11.78 21.56 -0.33
CA VAL A 304 -11.97 21.18 1.09
C VAL A 304 -12.05 22.41 2.01
N PRO A 305 -11.15 23.41 1.92
CA PRO A 305 -11.21 24.57 2.82
C PRO A 305 -12.46 25.43 2.67
N THR A 306 -13.17 25.41 1.53
CA THR A 306 -14.40 26.21 1.37
C THR A 306 -15.57 25.67 2.21
N TYR A 307 -15.43 24.47 2.77
CA TYR A 307 -16.43 23.85 3.63
C TYR A 307 -16.02 23.89 5.12
N TYR A 308 -14.94 24.56 5.47
CA TYR A 308 -14.55 24.74 6.86
C TYR A 308 -15.52 25.68 7.57
N SER A 309 -16.16 25.19 8.62
CA SER A 309 -17.07 25.97 9.46
C SER A 309 -16.36 26.62 10.65
N SER A 310 -15.14 26.16 10.98
CA SER A 310 -14.37 26.64 12.12
C SER A 310 -12.86 26.49 11.90
N ILE A 311 -12.06 27.20 12.70
CA ILE A 311 -10.59 27.03 12.73
C ILE A 311 -10.17 25.60 13.12
N LEU A 312 -11.01 24.88 13.87
CA LEU A 312 -10.75 23.50 14.28
C LEU A 312 -10.70 22.55 13.08
N ASN A 313 -11.37 22.87 11.97
CA ASN A 313 -11.33 22.05 10.75
C ASN A 313 -9.93 22.01 10.12
N TRP A 314 -9.08 23.02 10.33
CA TRP A 314 -7.68 22.92 9.90
C TRP A 314 -6.90 21.84 10.66
N PHE A 315 -7.25 21.62 11.92
CA PHE A 315 -6.57 20.65 12.79
C PHE A 315 -7.16 19.25 12.67
N PHE A 316 -8.48 19.14 12.54
CA PHE A 316 -9.22 17.89 12.59
C PHE A 316 -9.96 17.53 11.29
N GLY A 317 -9.89 18.34 10.24
CA GLY A 317 -10.51 18.04 8.95
C GLY A 317 -12.05 18.16 8.97
N LEU A 318 -12.69 17.54 7.98
CA LEU A 318 -14.14 17.56 7.74
C LEU A 318 -14.87 16.28 8.16
N GLY A 319 -14.19 15.32 8.77
CA GLY A 319 -14.77 14.06 9.16
C GLY A 319 -14.25 12.90 8.31
N PRO A 320 -14.10 11.69 8.88
CA PRO A 320 -13.73 10.50 8.14
C PRO A 320 -14.70 10.22 6.98
N GLY A 321 -14.17 10.01 5.77
CA GLY A 321 -14.99 9.75 4.58
C GLY A 321 -15.79 10.95 4.06
N HIS A 322 -15.57 12.15 4.59
CA HIS A 322 -16.25 13.36 4.13
C HIS A 322 -15.43 14.16 3.12
N THR A 323 -14.25 13.70 2.69
CA THR A 323 -13.48 14.37 1.63
C THR A 323 -13.10 13.41 0.49
N VAL A 324 -11.83 13.38 0.10
CA VAL A 324 -11.30 12.71 -1.09
C VAL A 324 -10.49 11.45 -0.76
N SER A 325 -10.64 10.95 0.47
CA SER A 325 -10.11 9.64 0.88
C SER A 325 -10.74 8.53 0.05
N ARG A 326 -10.18 7.33 0.11
CA ARG A 326 -10.78 6.14 -0.51
C ARG A 326 -12.20 5.88 0.01
N LEU A 327 -12.42 6.17 1.30
CA LEU A 327 -13.73 6.04 1.92
C LEU A 327 -14.76 6.97 1.26
N GLY A 328 -14.46 8.27 1.23
CA GLY A 328 -15.35 9.30 0.68
C GLY A 328 -15.47 9.28 -0.84
N GLY A 329 -14.37 8.97 -1.54
CA GLY A 329 -14.30 9.02 -2.99
C GLY A 329 -15.09 7.92 -3.70
N TRP A 330 -15.18 6.71 -3.13
CA TRP A 330 -15.94 5.63 -3.77
C TRP A 330 -16.47 4.54 -2.83
N ILE A 331 -15.86 4.21 -1.69
CA ILE A 331 -16.37 3.10 -0.86
C ILE A 331 -17.80 3.37 -0.36
N LEU A 332 -18.09 4.59 0.13
CA LEU A 332 -19.43 4.94 0.59
C LEU A 332 -20.48 4.89 -0.54
N ARG A 333 -20.09 5.22 -1.77
CA ARG A 333 -20.96 5.15 -2.96
C ARG A 333 -21.20 3.70 -3.38
N ASP A 334 -20.12 2.98 -3.65
CA ASP A 334 -20.12 1.65 -4.25
C ASP A 334 -20.68 0.57 -3.30
N TYR A 335 -20.57 0.80 -1.98
CA TYR A 335 -21.10 -0.08 -0.94
C TYR A 335 -22.21 0.58 -0.11
N SER A 336 -22.88 1.60 -0.65
CA SER A 336 -23.97 2.33 0.02
C SER A 336 -25.06 1.40 0.57
N SER A 337 -25.45 0.38 -0.19
CA SER A 337 -26.46 -0.62 0.24
C SER A 337 -26.08 -1.40 1.49
N LEU A 338 -24.78 -1.52 1.79
CA LEU A 338 -24.26 -2.16 3.00
C LEU A 338 -24.02 -1.15 4.13
N LEU A 339 -23.52 0.04 3.80
CA LEU A 339 -22.98 0.99 4.78
C LEU A 339 -24.01 2.02 5.27
N ALA A 340 -24.88 2.50 4.37
CA ALA A 340 -25.88 3.51 4.73
C ALA A 340 -26.86 3.01 5.81
N PRO A 341 -27.38 1.76 5.77
CA PRO A 341 -28.23 1.24 6.84
C PRO A 341 -27.55 1.15 8.21
N LEU A 342 -26.22 1.10 8.23
CA LEU A 342 -25.43 1.06 9.46
C LEU A 342 -25.14 2.48 10.02
N GLY A 343 -25.57 3.53 9.33
CA GLY A 343 -25.38 4.92 9.74
C GLY A 343 -24.13 5.59 9.18
N SER A 344 -23.63 5.17 8.01
CA SER A 344 -22.59 5.92 7.32
C SER A 344 -23.11 7.25 6.77
N THR A 345 -22.33 8.32 6.91
CA THR A 345 -22.66 9.67 6.43
C THR A 345 -21.81 10.05 5.21
N VAL A 346 -22.37 10.87 4.33
CA VAL A 346 -21.66 11.45 3.16
C VAL A 346 -21.73 12.97 3.23
N SER A 347 -20.74 13.65 2.66
CA SER A 347 -20.70 15.12 2.60
C SER A 347 -20.82 15.63 1.16
N GLU A 348 -21.16 16.90 1.00
CA GLU A 348 -21.14 17.55 -0.32
C GLU A 348 -19.74 17.56 -0.94
N VAL A 349 -18.68 17.71 -0.13
CA VAL A 349 -17.29 17.70 -0.59
C VAL A 349 -16.92 16.37 -1.24
N SER A 350 -17.31 15.26 -0.60
CA SER A 350 -17.07 13.90 -1.09
C SER A 350 -17.74 13.63 -2.44
N GLN A 351 -18.77 14.40 -2.80
CA GLN A 351 -19.47 14.32 -4.09
C GLN A 351 -18.95 15.36 -5.10
N ALA A 352 -18.61 16.56 -4.64
CA ALA A 352 -18.21 17.68 -5.50
C ALA A 352 -16.87 17.43 -6.20
N VAL A 353 -15.89 16.85 -5.49
CA VAL A 353 -14.58 16.58 -6.10
C VAL A 353 -14.68 15.50 -7.17
N PRO A 354 -15.30 14.32 -6.95
CA PRO A 354 -15.50 13.33 -8.01
C PRO A 354 -16.31 13.84 -9.21
N ARG A 355 -17.32 14.71 -9.02
CA ARG A 355 -18.05 15.30 -10.17
C ARG A 355 -17.15 16.13 -11.07
N SER A 356 -16.21 16.90 -10.49
CA SER A 356 -15.20 17.62 -11.28
C SER A 356 -14.25 16.69 -12.06
N VAL A 357 -14.18 15.40 -11.68
CA VAL A 357 -13.44 14.34 -12.38
C VAL A 357 -14.24 13.79 -13.55
N GLU A 358 -15.53 13.54 -13.37
CA GLU A 358 -16.40 12.96 -14.39
C GLU A 358 -16.56 13.87 -15.62
N ASP A 359 -16.51 15.19 -15.42
CA ASP A 359 -16.64 16.18 -16.49
C ASP A 359 -15.34 16.45 -17.27
N GLY A 360 -14.21 15.91 -16.83
CA GLY A 360 -12.87 16.22 -17.37
C GLY A 360 -12.20 15.06 -18.11
N TRP A 361 -11.98 15.19 -19.43
CA TRP A 361 -11.28 14.19 -20.25
C TRP A 361 -9.91 13.76 -19.67
N LEU A 362 -9.19 14.70 -19.03
CA LEU A 362 -7.85 14.46 -18.49
C LEU A 362 -7.83 13.36 -17.42
N LEU A 363 -8.87 13.34 -16.60
CA LEU A 363 -8.97 12.44 -15.46
C LEU A 363 -9.50 11.07 -15.84
N GLN A 364 -10.22 11.00 -16.97
CA GLN A 364 -10.57 9.75 -17.63
C GLN A 364 -9.34 9.12 -18.33
N GLU A 365 -8.41 9.94 -18.85
CA GLU A 365 -7.18 9.45 -19.51
C GLU A 365 -6.04 9.13 -18.52
N SER A 366 -5.97 9.75 -17.34
CA SER A 366 -4.85 9.51 -16.42
C SER A 366 -5.18 9.72 -14.94
N THR A 367 -4.97 8.67 -14.15
CA THR A 367 -5.12 8.70 -12.69
C THR A 367 -4.03 9.50 -11.98
N VAL A 368 -2.92 9.84 -12.64
CA VAL A 368 -1.86 10.68 -12.06
C VAL A 368 -2.39 12.05 -11.63
N TYR A 369 -3.34 12.59 -12.41
CA TYR A 369 -3.95 13.88 -12.15
C TYR A 369 -5.16 13.80 -11.22
N SER A 370 -5.54 12.61 -10.75
CA SER A 370 -6.68 12.44 -9.86
C SER A 370 -6.58 13.33 -8.63
N PRO A 371 -7.61 14.13 -8.32
CA PRO A 371 -7.67 14.90 -7.07
C PRO A 371 -7.82 14.00 -5.84
N SER A 372 -8.26 12.75 -6.04
CA SER A 372 -8.40 11.76 -4.97
C SER A 372 -7.12 10.96 -4.82
N PHE A 373 -6.29 11.38 -3.86
CA PHE A 373 -5.07 10.69 -3.48
C PHE A 373 -4.91 10.67 -1.96
N THR A 374 -4.22 9.65 -1.45
CA THR A 374 -4.22 9.30 -0.02
C THR A 374 -3.89 10.51 0.87
N TRP A 375 -2.82 11.25 0.58
CA TRP A 375 -2.38 12.35 1.45
C TRP A 375 -3.41 13.48 1.54
N ALA A 376 -4.08 13.81 0.44
CA ALA A 376 -5.18 14.78 0.46
C ALA A 376 -6.40 14.22 1.20
N GLY A 377 -6.68 12.92 1.09
CA GLY A 377 -7.75 12.26 1.84
C GLY A 377 -7.51 12.31 3.35
N ILE A 378 -6.34 11.91 3.83
CA ILE A 378 -5.98 11.93 5.26
C ILE A 378 -6.05 13.36 5.81
N TRP A 379 -5.49 14.35 5.09
CA TRP A 379 -5.56 15.74 5.50
C TRP A 379 -6.98 16.30 5.47
N GLY A 380 -7.75 16.00 4.42
CA GLY A 380 -9.12 16.51 4.29
C GLY A 380 -10.05 15.94 5.36
N ASP A 381 -9.93 14.64 5.63
CA ASP A 381 -10.76 13.95 6.62
C ASP A 381 -10.32 14.28 8.06
N LEU A 382 -9.01 14.32 8.34
CA LEU A 382 -8.48 14.35 9.72
C LEU A 382 -7.64 15.59 10.07
N GLY A 383 -7.45 16.51 9.13
CA GLY A 383 -6.67 17.74 9.32
C GLY A 383 -5.17 17.50 9.54
N PHE A 384 -4.46 18.55 9.95
CA PHE A 384 -3.01 18.46 10.21
C PHE A 384 -2.66 17.56 11.40
N VAL A 385 -3.51 17.48 12.43
CA VAL A 385 -3.25 16.63 13.60
C VAL A 385 -3.38 15.16 13.21
N GLY A 386 -4.43 14.80 12.48
CA GLY A 386 -4.59 13.45 11.95
C GLY A 386 -3.47 13.04 11.00
N LEU A 387 -3.10 13.90 10.05
CA LEU A 387 -1.95 13.67 9.17
C LEU A 387 -0.65 13.47 9.98
N GLY A 388 -0.41 14.31 10.99
CA GLY A 388 0.73 14.18 11.89
C GLY A 388 0.74 12.85 12.65
N SER A 389 -0.43 12.38 13.13
CA SER A 389 -0.57 11.10 13.80
C SER A 389 -0.27 9.92 12.87
N TYR A 390 -0.73 9.97 11.61
CA TYR A 390 -0.43 8.95 10.61
C TYR A 390 1.07 8.93 10.26
N LEU A 391 1.68 10.09 10.05
CA LEU A 391 3.13 10.20 9.84
C LEU A 391 3.93 9.69 11.04
N PHE A 392 3.43 9.88 12.26
CA PHE A 392 4.04 9.32 13.47
C PHE A 392 4.00 7.78 13.47
N ILE A 393 2.90 7.16 13.04
CA ILE A 393 2.85 5.70 12.82
C ILE A 393 3.92 5.28 11.81
N CYS A 394 4.00 5.95 10.65
CA CYS A 394 5.02 5.66 9.64
C CYS A 394 6.45 5.80 10.18
N LEU A 395 6.70 6.80 11.03
CA LEU A 395 8.00 7.00 11.68
C LEU A 395 8.35 5.86 12.65
N VAL A 396 7.39 5.38 13.44
CA VAL A 396 7.55 4.21 14.30
C VAL A 396 7.87 2.97 13.44
N VAL A 397 7.13 2.77 12.35
CA VAL A 397 7.38 1.67 11.40
C VAL A 397 8.79 1.73 10.83
N TRP A 398 9.20 2.89 10.35
CA TRP A 398 10.52 3.15 9.81
C TRP A 398 11.64 2.83 10.80
N LYS A 399 11.52 3.30 12.05
CA LYS A 399 12.57 3.14 13.06
C LYS A 399 12.64 1.71 13.60
N GLN A 400 11.50 1.07 13.84
CA GLN A 400 11.46 -0.22 14.56
C GLN A 400 11.44 -1.44 13.64
N PHE A 401 10.86 -1.32 12.44
CA PHE A 401 10.56 -2.48 11.59
C PHE A 401 11.29 -2.48 10.24
N CYS A 402 11.64 -1.31 9.68
CA CYS A 402 12.42 -1.24 8.45
C CYS A 402 13.90 -1.57 8.69
N VAL A 403 14.19 -2.87 8.78
CA VAL A 403 15.51 -3.42 9.14
C VAL A 403 16.57 -3.29 8.05
N ASP A 404 16.16 -3.18 6.78
CA ASP A 404 17.02 -3.09 5.60
C ASP A 404 16.47 -2.08 4.57
N ASP A 405 17.22 -1.88 3.49
CA ASP A 405 16.88 -0.90 2.45
C ASP A 405 15.70 -1.34 1.59
N PHE A 406 15.44 -2.66 1.51
CA PHE A 406 14.23 -3.17 0.87
C PHE A 406 12.98 -2.74 1.64
N CYS A 407 12.95 -2.91 2.97
CA CYS A 407 11.81 -2.47 3.78
C CYS A 407 11.60 -0.95 3.69
N ARG A 408 12.69 -0.17 3.64
CA ARG A 408 12.62 1.28 3.46
C ARG A 408 12.08 1.65 2.08
N PHE A 409 12.54 0.96 1.03
CA PHE A 409 12.03 1.11 -0.32
C PHE A 409 10.52 0.86 -0.39
N LEU A 410 10.03 -0.23 0.23
CA LEU A 410 8.60 -0.53 0.28
C LEU A 410 7.82 0.63 0.91
N LEU A 411 8.22 1.10 2.10
CA LEU A 411 7.53 2.19 2.79
C LEU A 411 7.53 3.50 1.98
N LEU A 412 8.68 3.86 1.38
CA LEU A 412 8.83 5.10 0.61
C LEU A 412 8.10 5.06 -0.73
N SER A 413 8.07 3.91 -1.41
CA SER A 413 7.27 3.76 -2.62
C SER A 413 5.77 3.77 -2.32
N THR A 414 5.31 3.16 -1.22
CA THR A 414 3.92 3.31 -0.73
C THR A 414 3.60 4.77 -0.43
N ALA A 415 4.49 5.53 0.21
CA ALA A 415 4.31 6.96 0.42
C ALA A 415 4.22 7.75 -0.91
N ALA A 416 5.03 7.39 -1.90
CA ALA A 416 4.97 7.99 -3.24
C ALA A 416 3.65 7.67 -3.96
N PHE A 417 3.16 6.43 -3.86
CA PHE A 417 1.82 6.07 -4.35
C PHE A 417 0.72 6.94 -3.76
N GLY A 418 0.84 7.30 -2.47
CA GLY A 418 -0.10 8.17 -1.80
C GLY A 418 -0.24 9.57 -2.40
N LEU A 419 0.74 10.04 -3.18
CA LEU A 419 0.68 11.31 -3.92
C LEU A 419 -0.02 11.18 -5.28
N ILE A 420 -0.14 9.95 -5.79
CA ILE A 420 -0.73 9.69 -7.10
C ILE A 420 -2.20 9.32 -6.93
N ILE A 421 -2.49 8.34 -6.08
CA ILE A 421 -3.83 7.77 -5.87
C ILE A 421 -4.02 7.34 -4.40
N THR A 422 -5.21 6.86 -4.04
CA THR A 422 -5.54 6.38 -2.68
C THR A 422 -5.01 4.96 -2.40
N GLN A 423 -3.86 4.59 -2.97
CA GLN A 423 -3.32 3.23 -2.90
C GLN A 423 -2.71 2.89 -1.52
N MET A 424 -2.45 3.88 -0.66
CA MET A 424 -2.09 3.59 0.74
C MET A 424 -3.30 3.18 1.60
N GLU A 425 -4.52 3.33 1.08
CA GLU A 425 -5.77 2.86 1.70
C GLU A 425 -6.26 1.55 1.04
N GLU A 426 -5.46 0.96 0.16
CA GLU A 426 -5.82 -0.23 -0.59
C GLU A 426 -5.25 -1.48 0.10
N PRO A 427 -6.10 -2.29 0.78
CA PRO A 427 -5.65 -3.33 1.70
C PRO A 427 -4.75 -4.36 1.03
N GLY A 428 -5.04 -4.74 -0.22
CA GLY A 428 -4.19 -5.64 -1.02
C GLY A 428 -2.73 -5.19 -1.11
N HIS A 429 -2.52 -3.89 -1.31
CA HIS A 429 -1.19 -3.30 -1.38
C HIS A 429 -0.55 -3.20 0.01
N VAL A 430 -1.21 -2.54 0.97
CA VAL A 430 -0.58 -2.19 2.25
C VAL A 430 -0.37 -3.38 3.17
N LEU A 431 -1.23 -4.41 3.15
CA LEU A 431 -0.97 -5.64 3.90
C LEU A 431 0.14 -6.48 3.26
N THR A 432 0.32 -6.41 1.93
CA THR A 432 1.48 -7.03 1.28
C THR A 432 2.77 -6.34 1.72
N VAL A 433 2.77 -5.01 1.84
CA VAL A 433 3.92 -4.28 2.40
C VAL A 433 4.15 -4.66 3.86
N ALA A 434 3.10 -4.70 4.68
CA ALA A 434 3.19 -5.06 6.09
C ALA A 434 3.73 -6.49 6.30
N ILE A 435 3.26 -7.48 5.54
CA ILE A 435 3.75 -8.86 5.67
C ILE A 435 5.23 -8.96 5.26
N LEU A 436 5.64 -8.28 4.18
CA LEU A 436 7.03 -8.31 3.74
C LEU A 436 7.97 -7.66 4.77
N ILE A 437 7.59 -6.52 5.34
CA ILE A 437 8.34 -5.87 6.42
C ILE A 437 8.38 -6.77 7.67
N GLY A 438 7.23 -7.34 8.07
CA GLY A 438 7.15 -8.23 9.23
C GLY A 438 8.00 -9.49 9.11
N LEU A 439 8.03 -10.10 7.92
CA LEU A 439 8.88 -11.27 7.64
C LEU A 439 10.37 -10.92 7.74
N LYS A 440 10.79 -9.78 7.15
CA LYS A 440 12.17 -9.28 7.27
C LYS A 440 12.58 -8.98 8.70
N TRP A 441 11.66 -8.42 9.48
CA TRP A 441 11.88 -8.16 10.89
C TRP A 441 12.12 -9.48 11.68
N HIS A 442 11.31 -10.52 11.43
CA HIS A 442 11.50 -11.84 12.04
C HIS A 442 12.81 -12.52 11.65
N GLU A 443 13.23 -12.38 10.39
CA GLU A 443 14.52 -12.92 9.91
C GLU A 443 15.69 -12.30 10.65
N ARG A 444 15.66 -10.99 10.86
CA ARG A 444 16.71 -10.30 11.61
C ARG A 444 16.73 -10.74 13.07
N ARG A 445 15.55 -10.90 13.68
CA ARG A 445 15.45 -11.38 15.07
C ARG A 445 16.06 -12.78 15.22
N LEU A 446 15.64 -13.74 14.39
CA LEU A 446 16.14 -15.12 14.47
C LEU A 446 17.66 -15.19 14.26
N ARG A 447 18.20 -14.41 13.31
CA ARG A 447 19.64 -14.32 13.09
C ARG A 447 20.39 -13.79 14.32
N ASN A 448 19.86 -12.75 14.96
CA ASN A 448 20.46 -12.20 16.18
C ASN A 448 20.40 -13.20 17.35
N ASP A 449 19.31 -13.97 17.46
CA ASP A 449 19.15 -15.01 18.47
C ASP A 449 20.16 -16.15 18.25
N GLU A 450 20.39 -16.56 16.99
CA GLU A 450 21.42 -17.54 16.62
C GLU A 450 22.83 -17.07 16.95
N ILE A 451 23.17 -15.83 16.58
CA ILE A 451 24.47 -15.21 16.88
C ILE A 451 24.70 -15.18 18.40
N SER A 452 23.69 -14.73 19.17
CA SER A 452 23.78 -14.66 20.64
C SER A 452 23.99 -16.04 21.26
N ARG A 453 23.34 -17.09 20.74
CA ARG A 453 23.55 -18.46 21.19
C ARG A 453 24.95 -18.98 20.86
N SER A 454 25.46 -18.69 19.67
CA SER A 454 26.81 -19.08 19.26
C SER A 454 27.89 -18.47 20.16
N TYR A 455 27.71 -17.21 20.57
CA TYR A 455 28.58 -16.56 21.55
C TYR A 455 28.51 -17.23 22.93
N MET A 456 27.29 -17.51 23.43
CA MET A 456 27.11 -18.17 24.73
C MET A 456 27.67 -19.60 24.77
N LEU A 457 27.70 -20.29 23.62
CA LEU A 457 28.23 -21.64 23.49
C LEU A 457 29.73 -21.69 23.19
N GLY A 458 30.43 -20.55 23.11
CA GLY A 458 31.86 -20.49 22.81
C GLY A 458 32.25 -21.02 21.43
N LYS A 459 31.30 -21.10 20.48
CA LYS A 459 31.49 -21.75 19.17
C LYS A 459 31.91 -20.81 18.04
N VAL A 460 32.25 -19.56 18.32
CA VAL A 460 32.65 -18.60 17.28
C VAL A 460 34.16 -18.68 17.09
N THR A 461 34.60 -19.50 16.13
CA THR A 461 35.87 -19.27 15.44
C THR A 461 35.67 -18.10 14.48
N CYS A 462 36.26 -16.94 14.81
CA CYS A 462 36.29 -15.79 13.92
C CYS A 462 37.05 -16.14 12.64
N ASN A 463 36.35 -16.42 11.55
CA ASN A 463 36.86 -16.18 10.21
C ASN A 463 36.22 -14.87 9.74
N LEU A 464 37.00 -13.80 9.89
CA LEU A 464 36.70 -12.45 9.38
C LEU A 464 36.73 -12.43 7.85
#